data_AF-A0A1I5V471-F1
#
_entry.id   AF-A0A1I5V471-F1
#
_cell.length_a   1.000
_cell.length_b   1.000
_cell.length_c   1.000
_cell.angle_alpha   90.00
_cell.angle_beta   90.00
_cell.angle_gamma   90.00
#
_symmetry.space_group_name_H-M   'P 1'
#
loop_
_entity.id
_entity.type
_entity.pdbx_description
1 polymer ?
#
loop_
_entity_poly.entity_id
_entity_poly.type
_entity_poly.pdbx_seq_one_letter_code
_entity_poly.pdbx_strand_id
1 'polypeptide(L)'
;MFDSLFSAGGTIALPAWAALGAAPWLGRAKPAIWALTGIVIPVGLGLVYWWLMATYWSSAEGGGYSSLSAVHALFQHPGLLTAGWFHYLAFDLFVGTWIAREGERAGIAPVLLIPCFALTFLFGPVGLLAFLALRVAPACARLARALYARQPQLAEFGGLLLAIMVPALVANYLDPRTLNGVGVWVKPLKFMASVSLYTLTTAWLIGDLPRERRDSPVVRAIVAVIIAAGTFEVGYITLQGALGQASHFNNDSTFHVVMYALMGLGALALNATALPLAWQFARHGDALPPAYRLATVIGLVLTFVAGAGAGIAISQHEGSTFGALAGGAMLPVVGWSATGGDLRIPHFLGVHAQQVLPLAGALIAMWRVPFGRAAVWLLTAGYAAAIVYAFRLAYAGVPLLRLPLGN
;
A
#
# COMPACT_ATOMS: atom_id res chain seq x y z
N MET A 1 -43.78 10.74 17.69
CA MET A 1 -42.69 11.66 18.13
C MET A 1 -41.40 11.39 17.36
N PHE A 2 -40.84 10.16 17.41
CA PHE A 2 -39.57 9.85 16.75
C PHE A 2 -39.60 10.04 15.22
N ASP A 3 -40.70 9.68 14.55
CA ASP A 3 -40.86 9.93 13.10
C ASP A 3 -40.83 11.43 12.77
N SER A 4 -41.44 12.26 13.62
CA SER A 4 -41.40 13.72 13.47
C SER A 4 -39.99 14.27 13.67
N LEU A 5 -39.23 13.74 14.64
CA LEU A 5 -37.82 14.11 14.85
C LEU A 5 -36.94 13.66 13.67
N PHE A 6 -37.12 12.43 13.19
CA PHE A 6 -36.45 11.90 12.02
C PHE A 6 -36.67 12.79 10.79
N SER A 7 -37.94 13.14 10.52
CA SER A 7 -38.32 14.01 9.41
C SER A 7 -37.72 15.40 9.57
N ALA A 8 -37.78 15.99 10.77
CA ALA A 8 -37.19 17.29 11.06
C ALA A 8 -35.67 17.33 10.80
N GLY A 9 -34.93 16.29 11.21
CA GLY A 9 -33.50 16.16 10.93
C GLY A 9 -33.21 16.20 9.42
N GLY A 10 -33.97 15.44 8.63
CA GLY A 10 -33.83 15.43 7.17
C GLY A 10 -34.15 16.77 6.52
N THR A 11 -35.22 17.44 6.96
CA THR A 11 -35.62 18.77 6.46
C THR A 11 -34.59 19.85 6.75
N ILE A 12 -33.82 19.73 7.84
CA ILE A 12 -32.72 20.65 8.16
C ILE A 12 -31.48 20.33 7.32
N ALA A 13 -31.13 19.04 7.19
CA ALA A 13 -29.91 18.62 6.54
C ALA A 13 -29.91 18.87 5.02
N LEU A 14 -31.02 18.62 4.34
CA LEU A 14 -31.09 18.73 2.87
C LEU A 14 -30.77 20.15 2.34
N PRO A 15 -31.42 21.23 2.83
CA PRO A 15 -31.06 22.60 2.44
C PRO A 15 -29.63 22.98 2.85
N ALA A 16 -29.14 22.47 3.98
CA ALA A 16 -27.79 22.72 4.45
C ALA A 16 -26.73 22.16 3.46
N TRP A 17 -26.95 20.94 2.95
CA TRP A 17 -26.12 20.33 1.92
C TRP A 17 -26.21 21.07 0.58
N ALA A 18 -27.42 21.49 0.17
CA ALA A 18 -27.59 22.29 -1.05
C ALA A 18 -26.84 23.63 -0.95
N ALA A 19 -26.96 24.32 0.20
CA ALA A 19 -26.25 25.56 0.47
C ALA A 19 -24.72 25.34 0.48
N LEU A 20 -24.25 24.28 1.13
CA LEU A 20 -22.83 23.93 1.18
C LEU A 20 -22.27 23.63 -0.23
N GLY A 21 -23.01 22.85 -1.02
CA GLY A 21 -22.65 22.53 -2.40
C GLY A 21 -22.56 23.79 -3.27
N ALA A 22 -23.51 24.72 -3.11
CA ALA A 22 -23.52 26.00 -3.84
C ALA A 22 -22.52 27.04 -3.31
N ALA A 23 -22.03 26.89 -2.07
CA ALA A 23 -21.21 27.86 -1.37
C ALA A 23 -20.01 28.42 -2.17
N PRO A 24 -19.28 27.62 -2.99
CA PRO A 24 -18.18 28.13 -3.81
C PRO A 24 -18.56 29.26 -4.77
N TRP A 25 -19.83 29.33 -5.19
CA TRP A 25 -20.33 30.32 -6.15
C TRP A 25 -21.12 31.46 -5.50
N LEU A 26 -21.36 31.41 -4.19
CA LEU A 26 -22.22 32.39 -3.48
C LEU A 26 -21.44 33.57 -2.87
N GLY A 27 -20.18 33.76 -3.27
CA GLY A 27 -19.36 34.91 -2.93
C GLY A 27 -19.33 35.23 -1.43
N ARG A 28 -19.93 36.35 -1.03
CA ARG A 28 -19.94 36.86 0.36
C ARG A 28 -20.74 36.00 1.34
N ALA A 29 -21.68 35.18 0.88
CA ALA A 29 -22.47 34.31 1.76
C ALA A 29 -21.67 33.07 2.24
N LYS A 30 -20.58 32.72 1.55
CA LYS A 30 -19.81 31.49 1.81
C LYS A 30 -19.34 31.33 3.27
N PRO A 31 -18.74 32.34 3.95
CA PRO A 31 -18.32 32.17 5.34
C PRO A 31 -19.48 31.90 6.30
N ALA A 32 -20.63 32.53 6.06
CA ALA A 32 -21.84 32.30 6.85
C ALA A 32 -22.39 30.88 6.62
N ILE A 33 -22.40 30.41 5.37
CA ILE A 33 -22.77 29.03 5.03
C ILE A 33 -21.86 28.04 5.75
N TRP A 34 -20.54 28.26 5.76
CA TRP A 34 -19.61 27.37 6.48
C TRP A 34 -19.78 27.40 8.00
N ALA A 35 -20.06 28.56 8.60
CA ALA A 35 -20.36 28.62 10.03
C ALA A 35 -21.67 27.88 10.34
N LEU A 36 -22.68 28.04 9.50
CA LEU A 36 -23.97 27.37 9.64
C LEU A 36 -23.84 25.85 9.52
N THR A 37 -23.20 25.38 8.45
CA THR A 37 -23.09 23.95 8.10
C THR A 37 -22.00 23.22 8.87
N GLY A 38 -20.93 23.92 9.27
CA GLY A 38 -19.80 23.32 9.99
C GLY A 38 -19.87 23.47 11.51
N ILE A 39 -20.76 24.29 12.04
CA ILE A 39 -20.86 24.53 13.49
C ILE A 39 -22.32 24.53 13.94
N VAL A 40 -23.12 25.50 13.49
CA VAL A 40 -24.45 25.74 14.08
C VAL A 40 -25.39 24.54 13.94
N ILE A 41 -25.53 24.01 12.72
CA ILE A 41 -26.41 22.86 12.44
C ILE A 41 -25.85 21.57 13.08
N PRO A 42 -24.57 21.19 12.90
CA PRO A 42 -24.00 20.02 13.57
C PRO A 42 -24.11 20.07 15.10
N VAL A 43 -23.89 21.23 15.72
CA VAL A 43 -24.07 21.40 17.17
C VAL A 43 -25.53 21.19 17.57
N GLY A 44 -26.48 21.80 16.85
CA GLY A 44 -27.91 21.61 17.12
C GLY A 44 -28.34 20.15 17.01
N LEU A 45 -27.94 19.47 15.93
CA LEU A 45 -28.20 18.04 15.74
C LEU A 45 -27.52 17.17 16.80
N GLY A 46 -26.28 17.52 17.18
CA GLY A 46 -25.51 16.86 18.23
C GLY A 46 -26.14 16.99 19.62
N LEU A 47 -26.76 18.14 19.93
CA LEU A 47 -27.50 18.33 21.18
C LEU A 47 -28.76 17.47 21.23
N VAL A 48 -29.48 17.32 20.10
CA VAL A 48 -30.64 16.41 20.01
C VAL A 48 -30.19 14.95 20.14
N TYR A 49 -29.10 14.56 19.46
CA TYR A 49 -28.47 13.25 19.63
C TYR A 49 -28.14 12.98 21.10
N TRP A 50 -27.46 13.91 21.76
CA TRP A 50 -27.08 13.79 23.17
C TRP A 50 -28.30 13.63 24.07
N TRP A 51 -29.35 14.44 23.86
CA TRP A 51 -30.59 14.34 24.62
C TRP A 51 -31.27 12.98 24.45
N LEU A 52 -31.37 12.47 23.21
CA LEU A 52 -31.95 11.16 22.92
C LEU A 52 -31.13 10.03 23.55
N MET A 53 -29.80 10.08 23.44
CA MET A 53 -28.90 9.13 24.09
C MET A 53 -29.10 9.15 25.61
N ALA A 54 -29.01 10.31 26.25
CA ALA A 54 -29.17 10.45 27.70
C ALA A 54 -30.53 9.96 28.21
N THR A 55 -31.60 10.17 27.43
CA THR A 55 -32.96 9.80 27.82
C THR A 55 -33.24 8.30 27.66
N TYR A 56 -32.72 7.67 26.61
CA TYR A 56 -33.11 6.31 26.21
C TYR A 56 -32.01 5.26 26.36
N TRP A 57 -30.79 5.63 26.80
CA TRP A 57 -29.65 4.72 26.91
C TRP A 57 -29.95 3.47 27.74
N SER A 58 -30.55 3.67 28.92
CA SER A 58 -30.92 2.58 29.83
C SER A 58 -32.14 1.78 29.37
N SER A 59 -32.84 2.22 28.33
CA SER A 59 -34.05 1.58 27.81
C SER A 59 -33.77 0.42 26.86
N ALA A 60 -32.50 0.22 26.46
CA ALA A 60 -32.07 -0.89 25.62
C ALA A 60 -31.30 -1.93 26.43
N GLU A 61 -32.00 -2.92 26.98
CA GLU A 61 -31.37 -4.05 27.68
C GLU A 61 -30.37 -4.78 26.76
N GLY A 62 -29.18 -5.05 27.29
CA GLY A 62 -28.08 -5.66 26.52
C GLY A 62 -27.47 -4.74 25.44
N GLY A 63 -27.91 -3.48 25.36
CA GLY A 63 -27.38 -2.48 24.44
C GLY A 63 -25.96 -2.04 24.78
N GLY A 64 -25.10 -1.91 23.77
CA GLY A 64 -23.73 -1.45 23.94
C GLY A 64 -22.89 -1.52 22.66
N TYR A 65 -21.58 -1.25 22.78
CA TYR A 65 -20.64 -1.18 21.65
C TYR A 65 -19.62 -2.32 21.60
N SER A 66 -19.74 -3.31 22.48
CA SER A 66 -18.77 -4.40 22.62
C SER A 66 -18.92 -5.51 21.56
N SER A 67 -20.08 -5.58 20.89
CA SER A 67 -20.38 -6.60 19.90
C SER A 67 -21.46 -6.12 18.92
N LEU A 68 -21.56 -6.77 17.76
CA LEU A 68 -22.60 -6.47 16.78
C LEU A 68 -24.01 -6.68 17.36
N SER A 69 -24.21 -7.71 18.18
CA SER A 69 -25.49 -7.98 18.85
C SER A 69 -25.88 -6.88 19.84
N ALA A 70 -24.91 -6.35 20.59
CA ALA A 70 -25.13 -5.23 21.50
C ALA A 70 -25.48 -3.93 20.76
N VAL A 71 -24.83 -3.66 19.62
CA VAL A 71 -25.15 -2.49 18.78
C VAL A 71 -26.55 -2.65 18.18
N HIS A 72 -26.87 -3.86 17.71
CA HIS A 72 -28.20 -4.18 17.19
C HIS A 72 -29.27 -3.94 18.26
N ALA A 73 -29.04 -4.36 19.51
CA ALA A 73 -29.97 -4.14 20.62
C ALA A 73 -30.23 -2.65 20.91
N LEU A 74 -29.22 -1.77 20.81
CA LEU A 74 -29.43 -0.32 20.91
C LEU A 74 -30.39 0.19 19.83
N PHE A 75 -30.21 -0.27 18.58
CA PHE A 75 -31.00 0.22 17.44
C PHE A 75 -32.40 -0.38 17.34
N GLN A 76 -32.73 -1.39 18.17
CA GLN A 76 -34.11 -1.84 18.34
C GLN A 76 -34.98 -0.80 19.05
N HIS A 77 -34.38 0.10 19.85
CA HIS A 77 -35.12 1.17 20.51
C HIS A 77 -35.29 2.38 19.57
N PRO A 78 -36.52 2.81 19.21
CA PRO A 78 -36.75 3.88 18.23
C PRO A 78 -36.04 5.21 18.57
N GLY A 79 -35.93 5.57 19.84
CA GLY A 79 -35.23 6.78 20.28
C GLY A 79 -33.71 6.73 20.06
N LEU A 80 -33.09 5.56 20.24
CA LEU A 80 -31.65 5.37 20.03
C LEU A 80 -31.32 5.20 18.54
N LEU A 81 -32.22 4.57 17.78
CA LEU A 81 -32.16 4.56 16.31
C LEU A 81 -32.23 5.98 15.74
N THR A 82 -33.19 6.79 16.22
CA THR A 82 -33.31 8.20 15.82
C THR A 82 -32.06 9.00 16.20
N ALA A 83 -31.47 8.75 17.37
CA ALA A 83 -30.21 9.36 17.74
C ALA A 83 -29.08 8.97 16.78
N GLY A 84 -28.96 7.69 16.41
CA GLY A 84 -28.02 7.24 15.37
C GLY A 84 -28.17 8.01 14.06
N TRP A 85 -29.42 8.29 13.64
CA TRP A 85 -29.68 9.13 12.47
C TRP A 85 -29.16 10.56 12.63
N PHE A 86 -29.42 11.22 13.76
CA PHE A 86 -28.92 12.56 14.05
C PHE A 86 -27.39 12.62 14.14
N HIS A 87 -26.76 11.56 14.64
CA HIS A 87 -25.30 11.41 14.62
C HIS A 87 -24.76 11.47 13.19
N TYR A 88 -25.32 10.69 12.26
CA TYR A 88 -24.92 10.73 10.85
C TYR A 88 -25.11 12.11 10.24
N LEU A 89 -26.29 12.72 10.39
CA LEU A 89 -26.57 14.05 9.84
C LEU A 89 -25.61 15.12 10.37
N ALA A 90 -25.28 15.09 11.66
CA ALA A 90 -24.37 16.05 12.28
C ALA A 90 -22.93 15.87 11.79
N PHE A 91 -22.40 14.65 11.87
CA PHE A 91 -21.01 14.37 11.51
C PHE A 91 -20.77 14.50 10.01
N ASP A 92 -21.67 14.00 9.17
CA ASP A 92 -21.48 14.06 7.72
C ASP A 92 -21.51 15.50 7.22
N LEU A 93 -22.41 16.34 7.73
CA LEU A 93 -22.46 17.76 7.36
C LEU A 93 -21.22 18.54 7.86
N PHE A 94 -20.75 18.22 9.07
CA PHE A 94 -19.49 18.74 9.60
C PHE A 94 -18.31 18.36 8.70
N VAL A 95 -18.21 17.08 8.32
CA VAL A 95 -17.17 16.56 7.42
C VAL A 95 -17.28 17.19 6.04
N GLY A 96 -18.49 17.33 5.48
CA GLY A 96 -18.72 18.03 4.21
C GLY A 96 -18.21 19.47 4.25
N THR A 97 -18.48 20.19 5.34
CA THR A 97 -17.98 21.56 5.51
C THR A 97 -16.47 21.62 5.65
N TRP A 98 -15.88 20.65 6.34
CA TRP A 98 -14.44 20.49 6.42
C TRP A 98 -13.82 20.21 5.04
N ILE A 99 -14.41 19.31 4.24
CA ILE A 99 -14.03 19.02 2.85
C ILE A 99 -14.04 20.29 2.01
N ALA A 100 -15.09 21.12 2.12
CA ALA A 100 -15.20 22.37 1.37
C ALA A 100 -14.04 23.33 1.69
N ARG A 101 -13.72 23.49 2.97
CA ARG A 101 -12.64 24.37 3.44
C ARG A 101 -11.26 23.87 3.04
N GLU A 102 -11.00 22.57 3.22
CA GLU A 102 -9.72 21.96 2.87
C GLU A 102 -9.51 21.82 1.36
N GLY A 103 -10.61 21.65 0.61
CA GLY A 103 -10.60 21.68 -0.85
C GLY A 103 -10.20 23.06 -1.38
N GLU A 104 -10.77 24.13 -0.82
CA GLU A 104 -10.38 25.49 -1.17
C GLU A 104 -8.91 25.79 -0.79
N ARG A 105 -8.47 25.40 0.41
CA ARG A 105 -7.06 25.54 0.83
C ARG A 105 -6.09 24.78 -0.08
N ALA A 106 -6.51 23.65 -0.62
CA ALA A 106 -5.72 22.85 -1.55
C ALA A 106 -5.84 23.31 -3.01
N GLY A 107 -6.66 24.33 -3.32
CA GLY A 107 -6.90 24.78 -4.69
C GLY A 107 -7.64 23.76 -5.56
N ILE A 108 -8.42 22.86 -4.96
CA ILE A 108 -9.22 21.87 -5.70
C ILE A 108 -10.42 22.58 -6.32
N ALA A 109 -10.65 22.36 -7.62
CA ALA A 109 -11.76 22.96 -8.33
C ALA A 109 -13.11 22.58 -7.68
N PRO A 110 -14.01 23.54 -7.41
CA PRO A 110 -15.28 23.29 -6.72
C PRO A 110 -16.13 22.17 -7.32
N VAL A 111 -16.12 22.02 -8.65
CA VAL A 111 -16.87 20.97 -9.37
C VAL A 111 -16.40 19.57 -8.97
N LEU A 112 -15.11 19.38 -8.67
CA LEU A 112 -14.57 18.09 -8.22
C LEU A 112 -15.01 17.74 -6.77
N LEU A 113 -15.45 18.74 -6.00
CA LEU A 113 -15.96 18.51 -4.65
C LEU A 113 -17.44 18.09 -4.65
N ILE A 114 -18.21 18.37 -5.71
CA ILE A 114 -19.64 18.01 -5.79
C ILE A 114 -19.85 16.49 -5.60
N PRO A 115 -19.13 15.59 -6.30
CA PRO A 115 -19.26 14.16 -6.06
C PRO A 115 -18.86 13.77 -4.63
N CYS A 116 -17.86 14.44 -4.04
CA CYS A 116 -17.45 14.20 -2.66
C CYS A 116 -18.56 14.57 -1.68
N PHE A 117 -19.26 15.69 -1.91
CA PHE A 117 -20.40 16.10 -1.10
C PHE A 117 -21.56 15.12 -1.22
N ALA A 118 -21.92 14.71 -2.45
CA ALA A 118 -22.98 13.72 -2.66
C ALA A 118 -22.66 12.37 -1.97
N LEU A 119 -21.41 11.91 -2.09
CA LEU A 119 -20.95 10.69 -1.43
C LEU A 119 -20.87 10.85 0.09
N THR A 120 -20.51 12.02 0.61
CA THR A 120 -20.51 12.25 2.06
C THR A 120 -21.93 12.31 2.61
N PHE A 121 -22.87 12.90 1.85
CA PHE A 121 -24.28 12.94 2.24
C PHE A 121 -24.95 11.56 2.27
N LEU A 122 -24.65 10.69 1.30
CA LEU A 122 -25.25 9.35 1.20
C LEU A 122 -24.48 8.28 1.97
N PHE A 123 -23.15 8.40 2.00
CA PHE A 123 -22.20 7.40 2.46
C PHE A 123 -21.01 8.07 3.15
N GLY A 124 -21.23 8.91 4.17
CA GLY A 124 -20.25 9.70 4.93
C GLY A 124 -18.76 9.39 4.68
N PRO A 125 -18.25 8.23 5.13
CA PRO A 125 -16.84 7.86 4.97
C PRO A 125 -16.35 7.78 3.52
N VAL A 126 -17.18 7.34 2.57
CA VAL A 126 -16.82 7.22 1.15
C VAL A 126 -16.55 8.58 0.53
N GLY A 127 -17.35 9.59 0.86
CA GLY A 127 -17.12 10.95 0.38
C GLY A 127 -15.83 11.56 0.94
N LEU A 128 -15.51 11.29 2.20
CA LEU A 128 -14.22 11.65 2.80
C LEU A 128 -13.05 10.97 2.07
N LEU A 129 -13.14 9.67 1.80
CA LEU A 129 -12.12 8.93 1.06
C LEU A 129 -11.93 9.49 -0.37
N ALA A 130 -13.03 9.83 -1.06
CA ALA A 130 -12.98 10.45 -2.37
C ALA A 130 -12.25 11.82 -2.33
N PHE A 131 -12.54 12.64 -1.32
CA PHE A 131 -11.83 13.90 -1.14
C PHE A 131 -10.34 13.70 -0.84
N LEU A 132 -9.98 12.77 0.04
CA LEU A 132 -8.58 12.45 0.33
C LEU A 132 -7.84 11.95 -0.92
N ALA A 133 -8.50 11.17 -1.78
CA ALA A 133 -7.95 10.78 -3.07
C ALA A 133 -7.65 12.00 -3.97
N LEU A 134 -8.58 12.96 -4.05
CA LEU A 134 -8.33 14.22 -4.78
C LEU A 134 -7.17 15.03 -4.18
N ARG A 135 -7.03 15.05 -2.85
CA ARG A 135 -5.92 15.75 -2.16
C ARG A 135 -4.56 15.14 -2.50
N VAL A 136 -4.48 13.83 -2.63
CA VAL A 136 -3.21 13.12 -2.88
C VAL A 136 -2.91 13.02 -4.38
N ALA A 137 -3.91 13.07 -5.26
CA ALA A 137 -3.75 12.92 -6.70
C ALA A 137 -2.68 13.84 -7.34
N PRO A 138 -2.56 15.14 -6.99
CA PRO A 138 -1.48 15.98 -7.52
C PRO A 138 -0.07 15.52 -7.11
N ALA A 139 0.09 14.99 -5.89
CA ALA A 139 1.36 14.46 -5.43
C ALA A 139 1.72 13.16 -6.18
N CYS A 140 0.77 12.25 -6.35
CA CYS A 140 0.93 11.06 -7.18
C CYS A 140 1.27 11.42 -8.63
N ALA A 141 0.59 12.41 -9.22
CA ALA A 141 0.87 12.86 -10.58
C ALA A 141 2.27 13.48 -10.72
N ARG A 142 2.74 14.25 -9.72
CA ARG A 142 4.12 14.75 -9.68
C ARG A 142 5.14 13.61 -9.59
N LEU A 143 4.88 12.62 -8.75
CA LEU A 143 5.74 11.44 -8.62
C LEU A 143 5.79 10.64 -9.93
N ALA A 144 4.64 10.38 -10.56
CA ALA A 144 4.55 9.69 -11.84
C ALA A 144 5.32 10.44 -12.94
N ARG A 145 5.15 11.77 -13.04
CA ARG A 145 5.92 12.60 -13.98
C ARG A 145 7.42 12.57 -13.69
N ALA A 146 7.81 12.58 -12.41
CA ALA A 146 9.21 12.49 -12.02
C ALA A 146 9.82 11.13 -12.40
N LEU A 147 9.10 10.03 -12.19
CA LEU A 147 9.52 8.69 -12.62
C LEU A 147 9.66 8.63 -14.14
N TYR A 148 8.66 9.12 -14.87
CA TYR A 148 8.66 9.18 -16.33
C TYR A 148 9.86 9.97 -16.88
N ALA A 149 10.12 11.16 -16.33
CA ALA A 149 11.25 12.01 -16.74
C ALA A 149 12.62 11.39 -16.40
N ARG A 150 12.68 10.47 -15.44
CA ARG A 150 13.92 9.79 -15.03
C ARG A 150 14.22 8.57 -15.90
N GLN A 151 13.21 7.73 -16.19
CA GLN A 151 13.33 6.58 -17.08
C GLN A 151 11.92 6.18 -17.60
N PRO A 152 11.54 6.57 -18.84
CA PRO A 152 10.18 6.36 -19.35
C PRO A 152 9.75 4.90 -19.42
N GLN A 153 10.57 4.02 -19.98
CA GLN A 153 10.20 2.62 -20.22
C GLN A 153 9.92 1.85 -18.92
N LEU A 154 10.73 2.06 -17.88
CA LEU A 154 10.53 1.46 -16.57
C LEU A 154 9.35 2.11 -15.84
N ALA A 155 9.15 3.42 -15.96
CA ALA A 155 7.97 4.09 -15.39
C ALA A 155 6.66 3.56 -16.00
N GLU A 156 6.61 3.40 -17.32
CA GLU A 156 5.48 2.82 -18.04
C GLU A 156 5.26 1.35 -17.65
N PHE A 157 6.31 0.53 -17.64
CA PHE A 157 6.21 -0.88 -17.26
C PHE A 157 5.73 -1.07 -15.81
N GLY A 158 6.34 -0.34 -14.86
CA GLY A 158 5.93 -0.38 -13.46
C GLY A 158 4.51 0.14 -13.25
N GLY A 159 4.11 1.18 -13.97
CA GLY A 159 2.75 1.71 -13.95
C GLY A 159 1.72 0.75 -14.55
N LEU A 160 2.07 0.06 -15.64
CA LEU A 160 1.24 -0.99 -16.25
C LEU A 160 0.99 -2.14 -15.28
N LEU A 161 2.02 -2.58 -14.56
CA LEU A 161 1.87 -3.61 -13.52
C LEU A 161 0.90 -3.16 -12.42
N LEU A 162 0.99 -1.91 -11.94
CA LEU A 162 0.02 -1.37 -10.97
C LEU A 162 -1.39 -1.30 -11.53
N ALA A 163 -1.55 -0.95 -12.82
CA ALA A 163 -2.86 -0.90 -13.46
C ALA A 163 -3.48 -2.31 -13.58
N ILE A 164 -2.67 -3.32 -13.96
CA ILE A 164 -3.12 -4.72 -14.08
C ILE A 164 -3.40 -5.36 -12.70
N MET A 165 -2.82 -4.85 -11.61
CA MET A 165 -3.20 -5.28 -10.27
C MET A 165 -4.68 -5.04 -9.96
N VAL A 166 -5.32 -4.01 -10.54
CA VAL A 166 -6.74 -3.71 -10.30
C VAL A 166 -7.66 -4.86 -10.74
N PRO A 167 -7.65 -5.32 -12.01
CA PRO A 167 -8.44 -6.49 -12.40
C PRO A 167 -7.99 -7.77 -11.68
N ALA A 168 -6.71 -7.93 -11.31
CA ALA A 168 -6.27 -9.07 -10.52
C ALA A 168 -6.82 -9.06 -9.07
N LEU A 169 -7.01 -7.87 -8.47
CA LEU A 169 -7.68 -7.72 -7.17
C LEU A 169 -9.16 -8.08 -7.26
N VAL A 170 -9.82 -7.66 -8.35
CA VAL A 170 -11.21 -8.07 -8.63
C VAL A 170 -11.29 -9.58 -8.81
N ALA A 171 -10.38 -10.18 -9.58
CA ALA A 171 -10.32 -11.63 -9.76
C ALA A 171 -10.06 -12.36 -8.44
N ASN A 172 -9.17 -11.84 -7.58
CA ASN A 172 -8.93 -12.38 -6.24
C ASN A 172 -10.18 -12.36 -5.35
N TYR A 173 -11.05 -11.36 -5.50
CA TYR A 173 -12.30 -11.27 -4.74
C TYR A 173 -13.38 -12.22 -5.29
N LEU A 174 -13.43 -12.42 -6.61
CA LEU A 174 -14.48 -13.19 -7.28
C LEU A 174 -14.16 -14.69 -7.43
N ASP A 175 -12.88 -15.07 -7.48
CA ASP A 175 -12.43 -16.44 -7.71
C ASP A 175 -12.14 -17.16 -6.38
N PRO A 176 -12.98 -18.11 -5.96
CA PRO A 176 -12.83 -18.78 -4.67
C PRO A 176 -11.74 -19.87 -4.69
N ARG A 177 -11.15 -20.18 -5.85
CA ARG A 177 -10.16 -21.26 -5.97
C ARG A 177 -8.93 -20.94 -5.12
N THR A 178 -8.40 -21.99 -4.50
CA THR A 178 -7.18 -21.91 -3.70
C THR A 178 -6.14 -22.90 -4.21
N LEU A 179 -4.87 -22.56 -4.04
CA LEU A 179 -3.72 -23.43 -4.21
C LEU A 179 -3.00 -23.49 -2.86
N ASN A 180 -2.90 -24.68 -2.26
CA ASN A 180 -2.35 -24.88 -0.91
C ASN A 180 -3.03 -24.01 0.17
N GLY A 181 -4.36 -23.86 0.09
CA GLY A 181 -5.15 -23.08 1.05
C GLY A 181 -5.04 -21.55 0.89
N VAL A 182 -4.38 -21.06 -0.16
CA VAL A 182 -4.25 -19.63 -0.47
C VAL A 182 -4.91 -19.32 -1.82
N GLY A 183 -5.63 -18.20 -1.93
CA GLY A 183 -6.28 -17.79 -3.19
C GLY A 183 -5.32 -17.75 -4.37
N VAL A 184 -5.75 -18.25 -5.54
CA VAL A 184 -4.89 -18.41 -6.73
C VAL A 184 -4.31 -17.09 -7.27
N TRP A 185 -4.95 -15.96 -6.95
CA TRP A 185 -4.54 -14.62 -7.37
C TRP A 185 -3.59 -13.91 -6.40
N VAL A 186 -3.41 -14.45 -5.19
CA VAL A 186 -2.55 -13.84 -4.16
C VAL A 186 -1.09 -13.78 -4.61
N LYS A 187 -0.58 -14.85 -5.24
CA LYS A 187 0.80 -14.88 -5.76
C LYS A 187 0.99 -13.90 -6.93
N PRO A 188 0.15 -13.90 -7.99
CA PRO A 188 0.16 -12.86 -9.03
C PRO A 188 0.21 -11.44 -8.47
N LEU A 189 -0.67 -11.11 -7.53
CA LEU A 189 -0.72 -9.77 -6.92
C LEU A 189 0.59 -9.38 -6.22
N LYS A 190 1.20 -10.30 -5.47
CA LYS A 190 2.50 -10.06 -4.81
C LYS A 190 3.61 -9.82 -5.82
N PHE A 191 3.65 -10.59 -6.91
CA PHE A 191 4.65 -10.42 -7.96
C PHE A 191 4.46 -9.12 -8.73
N MET A 192 3.22 -8.75 -9.09
CA MET A 192 2.93 -7.46 -9.72
C MET A 192 3.39 -6.29 -8.83
N ALA A 193 3.05 -6.33 -7.53
CA ALA A 193 3.45 -5.30 -6.57
C ALA A 193 4.98 -5.21 -6.44
N SER A 194 5.65 -6.36 -6.27
CA SER A 194 7.10 -6.44 -6.07
C SER A 194 7.88 -6.00 -7.32
N VAL A 195 7.52 -6.50 -8.49
CA VAL A 195 8.18 -6.16 -9.77
C VAL A 195 7.92 -4.71 -10.14
N SER A 196 6.72 -4.19 -9.88
CA SER A 196 6.43 -2.76 -10.05
C SER A 196 7.32 -1.91 -9.15
N LEU A 197 7.37 -2.20 -7.84
CA LEU A 197 8.22 -1.45 -6.90
C LEU A 197 9.70 -1.52 -7.30
N TYR A 198 10.21 -2.70 -7.66
CA TYR A 198 11.59 -2.88 -8.16
C TYR A 198 11.87 -1.99 -9.37
N THR A 199 10.99 -2.04 -10.36
CA THR A 199 11.11 -1.30 -11.62
C THR A 199 11.06 0.21 -11.40
N LEU A 200 10.09 0.70 -10.63
CA LEU A 200 9.94 2.13 -10.34
C LEU A 200 11.08 2.67 -9.47
N THR A 201 11.60 1.86 -8.54
CA THR A 201 12.81 2.19 -7.77
C THR A 201 14.01 2.31 -8.71
N THR A 202 14.17 1.37 -9.63
CA THR A 202 15.26 1.38 -10.60
C THR A 202 15.17 2.59 -11.54
N ALA A 203 13.96 2.94 -12.01
CA ALA A 203 13.70 4.15 -12.78
C ALA A 203 14.13 5.41 -12.01
N TRP A 204 13.78 5.47 -10.72
CA TRP A 204 14.20 6.56 -9.84
C TRP A 204 15.73 6.66 -9.77
N LEU A 205 16.42 5.57 -9.46
CA LEU A 205 17.86 5.52 -9.31
C LEU A 205 18.60 5.87 -10.63
N ILE A 206 18.16 5.36 -11.78
CA ILE A 206 18.74 5.74 -13.08
C ILE A 206 18.69 7.26 -13.29
N GLY A 207 17.60 7.90 -12.85
CA GLY A 207 17.44 9.35 -12.89
C GLY A 207 18.42 10.15 -12.03
N ASP A 208 19.15 9.53 -11.11
CA ASP A 208 20.20 10.19 -10.32
C ASP A 208 21.59 10.08 -10.98
N LEU A 209 21.73 9.27 -12.04
CA LEU A 209 22.96 9.25 -12.83
C LEU A 209 23.10 10.52 -13.68
N PRO A 210 24.34 10.90 -14.07
CA PRO A 210 24.58 11.95 -15.06
C PRO A 210 23.79 11.69 -16.35
N ARG A 211 23.29 12.74 -17.00
CA ARG A 211 22.38 12.63 -18.16
C ARG A 211 22.98 11.77 -19.28
N GLU A 212 24.29 11.88 -19.49
CA GLU A 212 25.02 11.16 -20.54
C GLU A 212 25.10 9.64 -20.26
N ARG A 213 24.88 9.22 -19.01
CA ARG A 213 24.93 7.80 -18.60
C ARG A 213 23.57 7.13 -18.59
N ARG A 214 22.47 7.89 -18.52
CA ARG A 214 21.10 7.36 -18.44
C ARG A 214 20.72 6.51 -19.65
N ASP A 215 21.29 6.81 -20.82
CA ASP A 215 21.07 6.05 -22.05
C ASP A 215 22.28 5.21 -22.48
N SER A 216 23.24 4.98 -21.58
CA SER A 216 24.41 4.15 -21.88
C SER A 216 24.01 2.70 -22.21
N PRO A 217 24.82 1.94 -22.98
CA PRO A 217 24.53 0.55 -23.32
C PRO A 217 24.24 -0.34 -22.10
N VAL A 218 24.94 -0.10 -21.00
CA VAL A 218 24.73 -0.80 -19.71
C VAL A 218 23.33 -0.53 -19.16
N VAL A 219 22.89 0.73 -19.14
CA VAL A 219 21.55 1.07 -18.64
C VAL A 219 20.45 0.55 -19.57
N ARG A 220 20.65 0.61 -20.89
CA ARG A 220 19.70 -0.01 -21.85
C ARG A 220 19.58 -1.51 -21.64
N ALA A 221 20.69 -2.21 -21.37
CA ALA A 221 20.68 -3.64 -21.05
C ALA A 221 19.94 -3.93 -19.72
N ILE A 222 20.18 -3.14 -18.67
CA ILE A 222 19.44 -3.23 -17.40
C ILE A 222 17.93 -3.09 -17.65
N VAL A 223 17.53 -2.05 -18.37
CA VAL A 223 16.11 -1.78 -18.68
C VAL A 223 15.48 -2.93 -19.47
N ALA A 224 16.16 -3.42 -20.51
CA ALA A 224 15.70 -4.53 -21.32
C ALA A 224 15.53 -5.82 -20.51
N VAL A 225 16.51 -6.16 -19.65
CA VAL A 225 16.45 -7.35 -18.79
C VAL A 225 15.30 -7.25 -17.79
N ILE A 226 15.11 -6.10 -17.14
CA ILE A 226 14.01 -5.90 -16.18
C ILE A 226 12.65 -6.08 -16.86
N ILE A 227 12.45 -5.47 -18.03
CA ILE A 227 11.18 -5.57 -18.77
C ILE A 227 10.96 -7.00 -19.26
N ALA A 228 11.97 -7.64 -19.86
CA ALA A 228 11.84 -8.98 -20.39
C ALA A 228 11.59 -10.02 -19.29
N ALA A 229 12.44 -10.05 -18.25
CA ALA A 229 12.30 -10.96 -17.13
C ALA A 229 11.01 -10.67 -16.34
N GLY A 230 10.72 -9.40 -16.05
CA GLY A 230 9.51 -9.01 -15.32
C GLY A 230 8.22 -9.39 -16.06
N THR A 231 8.19 -9.22 -17.39
CA THR A 231 7.04 -9.62 -18.22
C THR A 231 6.86 -11.14 -18.20
N PHE A 232 7.95 -11.88 -18.38
CA PHE A 232 7.92 -13.34 -18.32
C PHE A 232 7.46 -13.86 -16.95
N GLU A 233 8.07 -13.39 -15.87
CA GLU A 233 7.73 -13.76 -14.49
C GLU A 233 6.26 -13.49 -14.18
N VAL A 234 5.83 -12.23 -14.32
CA VAL A 234 4.46 -11.83 -13.96
C VAL A 234 3.45 -12.51 -14.90
N GLY A 235 3.73 -12.56 -16.20
CA GLY A 235 2.86 -13.18 -17.19
C GLY A 235 2.64 -14.66 -16.92
N TYR A 236 3.72 -15.42 -16.73
CA TYR A 236 3.63 -16.85 -16.46
C TYR A 236 2.99 -17.16 -15.10
N ILE A 237 3.36 -16.43 -14.04
CA ILE A 237 2.73 -16.60 -12.72
C ILE A 237 1.23 -16.30 -12.76
N THR A 238 0.83 -15.26 -13.49
CA THR A 238 -0.57 -14.88 -13.66
C THR A 238 -1.34 -15.95 -14.43
N LEU A 239 -0.76 -16.48 -15.51
CA LEU A 239 -1.36 -17.58 -16.28
C LEU A 239 -1.55 -18.83 -15.42
N GLN A 240 -0.52 -19.24 -14.67
CA GLN A 240 -0.58 -20.40 -13.78
C GLN A 240 -1.62 -20.21 -12.68
N GLY A 241 -1.69 -19.01 -12.08
CA GLY A 241 -2.75 -18.66 -11.13
C GLY A 241 -4.16 -18.77 -11.74
N ALA A 242 -4.35 -18.23 -12.96
CA ALA A 242 -5.64 -18.33 -13.66
C ALA A 242 -6.04 -19.79 -13.96
N LEU A 243 -5.06 -20.66 -14.24
CA LEU A 243 -5.26 -22.10 -14.45
C LEU A 243 -5.41 -22.89 -13.12
N GLY A 244 -5.18 -22.26 -11.97
CA GLY A 244 -5.18 -22.94 -10.67
C GLY A 244 -3.98 -23.87 -10.46
N GLN A 245 -2.86 -23.60 -11.13
CA GLN A 245 -1.65 -24.42 -11.14
C GLN A 245 -0.48 -23.72 -10.42
N ALA A 246 0.47 -24.52 -9.93
CA ALA A 246 1.70 -24.01 -9.35
C ALA A 246 2.66 -23.52 -10.46
N SER A 247 3.22 -22.32 -10.29
CA SER A 247 4.26 -21.80 -11.19
C SER A 247 5.69 -22.18 -10.76
N HIS A 248 5.92 -22.50 -9.50
CA HIS A 248 7.21 -22.95 -8.99
C HIS A 248 7.07 -24.39 -8.49
N PHE A 249 8.14 -25.18 -8.64
CA PHE A 249 8.17 -26.60 -8.24
C PHE A 249 7.12 -27.47 -8.95
N ASN A 250 6.60 -27.01 -10.09
CA ASN A 250 5.69 -27.79 -10.92
C ASN A 250 6.51 -28.64 -11.90
N ASN A 251 6.51 -29.94 -11.65
CA ASN A 251 7.25 -30.92 -12.43
C ASN A 251 6.30 -31.87 -13.19
N ASP A 252 5.03 -31.48 -13.37
CA ASP A 252 3.99 -32.33 -13.96
C ASP A 252 4.23 -32.63 -15.44
N SER A 253 5.00 -31.79 -16.14
CA SER A 253 5.41 -32.02 -17.52
C SER A 253 6.74 -31.35 -17.86
N THR A 254 7.37 -31.78 -18.96
CA THR A 254 8.60 -31.16 -19.49
C THR A 254 8.44 -29.65 -19.67
N PHE A 255 7.26 -29.20 -20.10
CA PHE A 255 6.99 -27.77 -20.23
C PHE A 255 7.10 -27.04 -18.89
N HIS A 256 6.47 -27.54 -17.82
CA HIS A 256 6.51 -26.90 -16.50
C HIS A 256 7.91 -26.90 -15.89
N VAL A 257 8.67 -27.99 -16.07
CA VAL A 257 10.08 -28.06 -15.64
C VAL A 257 10.92 -26.98 -16.35
N VAL A 258 10.77 -26.84 -17.67
CA VAL A 258 11.50 -25.82 -18.44
C VAL A 258 11.08 -24.41 -18.01
N MET A 259 9.77 -24.16 -17.84
CA MET A 259 9.28 -22.86 -17.39
C MET A 259 9.79 -22.53 -15.99
N TYR A 260 9.78 -23.48 -15.05
CA TYR A 260 10.31 -23.28 -13.71
C TYR A 260 11.81 -22.92 -13.74
N ALA A 261 12.61 -23.59 -14.58
CA ALA A 261 14.02 -23.25 -14.75
C ALA A 261 14.22 -21.84 -15.35
N LEU A 262 13.42 -21.49 -16.36
CA LEU A 262 13.43 -20.15 -16.96
C LEU A 262 13.03 -19.07 -15.96
N MET A 263 12.12 -19.35 -15.02
CA MET A 263 11.79 -18.43 -13.93
C MET A 263 12.97 -18.24 -12.99
N GLY A 264 13.64 -19.32 -12.59
CA GLY A 264 14.86 -19.22 -11.80
C GLY A 264 15.91 -18.31 -12.46
N LEU A 265 16.11 -18.48 -13.77
CA LEU A 265 17.01 -17.63 -14.57
C LEU A 265 16.52 -16.18 -14.67
N GLY A 266 15.21 -15.97 -14.92
CA GLY A 266 14.59 -14.66 -15.02
C GLY A 266 14.70 -13.86 -13.72
N ALA A 267 14.34 -14.48 -12.59
CA ALA A 267 14.47 -13.90 -11.26
C ALA A 267 15.94 -13.56 -10.93
N LEU A 268 16.88 -14.45 -11.23
CA LEU A 268 18.31 -14.20 -11.01
C LEU A 268 18.82 -13.06 -11.90
N ALA A 269 18.46 -13.06 -13.19
CA ALA A 269 18.86 -12.02 -14.13
C ALA A 269 18.31 -10.65 -13.72
N LEU A 270 17.04 -10.60 -13.30
CA LEU A 270 16.41 -9.39 -12.78
C LEU A 270 17.19 -8.85 -11.57
N ASN A 271 17.50 -9.70 -10.59
CA ASN A 271 18.26 -9.29 -9.41
C ASN A 271 19.71 -8.89 -9.73
N ALA A 272 20.34 -9.58 -10.70
CA ALA A 272 21.68 -9.28 -11.17
C ALA A 272 21.81 -7.89 -11.79
N THR A 273 20.73 -7.28 -12.29
CA THR A 273 20.75 -5.90 -12.80
C THR A 273 21.14 -4.85 -11.76
N ALA A 274 21.02 -5.16 -10.47
CA ALA A 274 21.46 -4.29 -9.39
C ALA A 274 22.99 -4.07 -9.40
N LEU A 275 23.79 -5.08 -9.79
CA LEU A 275 25.25 -4.99 -9.81
C LEU A 275 25.81 -3.99 -10.84
N PRO A 276 25.46 -4.05 -12.14
CA PRO A 276 25.92 -3.06 -13.10
C PRO A 276 25.38 -1.66 -12.78
N LEU A 277 24.19 -1.54 -12.17
CA LEU A 277 23.70 -0.25 -11.68
C LEU A 277 24.55 0.27 -10.50
N ALA A 278 24.90 -0.59 -9.54
CA ALA A 278 25.79 -0.24 -8.43
C ALA A 278 27.14 0.27 -8.95
N TRP A 279 27.69 -0.41 -9.97
CA TRP A 279 28.92 0.00 -10.63
C TRP A 279 28.78 1.38 -11.29
N GLN A 280 27.67 1.67 -11.96
CA GLN A 280 27.42 3.00 -12.55
C GLN A 280 27.42 4.11 -11.48
N PHE A 281 26.79 3.89 -10.32
CA PHE A 281 26.84 4.84 -9.20
C PHE A 281 28.23 4.96 -8.58
N ALA A 282 28.95 3.84 -8.45
CA ALA A 282 30.29 3.81 -7.91
C ALA A 282 31.28 4.56 -8.83
N ARG A 283 31.08 4.56 -10.15
CA ARG A 283 31.98 5.20 -11.12
C ARG A 283 31.58 6.61 -11.55
N HIS A 284 30.29 6.93 -11.53
CA HIS A 284 29.76 8.15 -12.14
C HIS A 284 28.87 8.97 -11.19
N GLY A 285 28.75 8.56 -9.92
CA GLY A 285 27.91 9.23 -8.93
C GLY A 285 28.62 10.30 -8.10
N ASP A 286 29.77 10.82 -8.51
CA ASP A 286 30.60 11.74 -7.69
C ASP A 286 29.88 13.06 -7.33
N ALA A 287 28.92 13.50 -8.16
CA ALA A 287 28.11 14.69 -7.89
C ALA A 287 27.04 14.48 -6.80
N LEU A 288 26.76 13.24 -6.40
CA LEU A 288 25.76 12.92 -5.38
C LEU A 288 26.34 13.09 -3.97
N PRO A 289 25.50 13.37 -2.96
CA PRO A 289 25.95 13.39 -1.57
C PRO A 289 26.68 12.08 -1.20
N PRO A 290 27.87 12.13 -0.57
CA PRO A 290 28.69 10.94 -0.35
C PRO A 290 27.98 9.82 0.42
N ALA A 291 27.15 10.17 1.41
CA ALA A 291 26.35 9.20 2.16
C ALA A 291 25.29 8.54 1.28
N TYR A 292 24.57 9.31 0.48
CA TYR A 292 23.56 8.77 -0.45
C TYR A 292 24.19 7.83 -1.48
N ARG A 293 25.26 8.25 -2.15
CA ARG A 293 25.98 7.41 -3.12
C ARG A 293 26.46 6.10 -2.50
N LEU A 294 27.10 6.17 -1.33
CA LEU A 294 27.58 4.98 -0.62
C LEU A 294 26.44 4.02 -0.29
N ALA A 295 25.35 4.54 0.26
CA ALA A 295 24.18 3.75 0.63
C ALA A 295 23.50 3.12 -0.60
N THR A 296 23.48 3.83 -1.73
CA THR A 296 22.96 3.28 -3.00
C THR A 296 23.81 2.15 -3.54
N VAL A 297 25.13 2.32 -3.58
CA VAL A 297 26.04 1.25 -4.04
C VAL A 297 25.90 0.01 -3.16
N ILE A 298 25.95 0.18 -1.83
CA ILE A 298 25.82 -0.94 -0.88
C ILE A 298 24.42 -1.58 -0.97
N GLY A 299 23.36 -0.77 -1.06
CA GLY A 299 21.98 -1.24 -1.21
C GLY A 299 21.79 -2.15 -2.41
N LEU A 300 22.30 -1.73 -3.56
CA LEU A 300 22.22 -2.53 -4.80
C LEU A 300 23.06 -3.81 -4.72
N VAL A 301 24.27 -3.74 -4.16
CA VAL A 301 25.11 -4.94 -3.96
C VAL A 301 24.44 -5.92 -2.99
N LEU A 302 23.93 -5.43 -1.87
CA LEU A 302 23.26 -6.26 -0.87
C LEU A 302 21.95 -6.83 -1.40
N THR A 303 21.24 -6.12 -2.27
CA THR A 303 20.09 -6.66 -2.99
C THR A 303 20.44 -7.91 -3.78
N PHE A 304 21.54 -7.89 -4.54
CA PHE A 304 22.00 -9.09 -5.23
C PHE A 304 22.45 -10.17 -4.25
N VAL A 305 23.39 -9.85 -3.34
CA VAL A 305 24.02 -10.86 -2.46
C VAL A 305 23.00 -11.54 -1.55
N ALA A 306 22.18 -10.76 -0.84
CA ALA A 306 21.21 -11.29 0.11
C ALA A 306 19.89 -11.71 -0.58
N GLY A 307 19.40 -10.91 -1.54
CA GLY A 307 18.14 -11.19 -2.23
C GLY A 307 18.24 -12.41 -3.14
N ALA A 308 19.21 -12.42 -4.06
CA ALA A 308 19.44 -13.58 -4.92
C ALA A 308 19.93 -14.80 -4.12
N GLY A 309 20.81 -14.60 -3.14
CA GLY A 309 21.27 -15.67 -2.25
C GLY A 309 20.13 -16.38 -1.51
N ALA A 310 19.19 -15.63 -0.93
CA ALA A 310 18.00 -16.19 -0.30
C ALA A 310 17.05 -16.87 -1.32
N GLY A 311 16.92 -16.31 -2.52
CA GLY A 311 16.11 -16.92 -3.59
C GLY A 311 16.67 -18.27 -4.05
N ILE A 312 18.00 -18.35 -4.20
CA ILE A 312 18.72 -19.61 -4.50
C ILE A 312 18.51 -20.61 -3.36
N ALA A 313 18.64 -20.17 -2.11
CA ALA A 313 18.39 -21.04 -0.96
C ALA A 313 16.97 -21.62 -0.94
N ILE A 314 15.94 -20.82 -1.26
CA ILE A 314 14.55 -21.31 -1.39
C ILE A 314 14.43 -22.36 -2.49
N SER A 315 15.06 -22.13 -3.64
CA SER A 315 15.04 -23.08 -4.77
C SER A 315 15.72 -24.40 -4.42
N GLN A 316 16.88 -24.35 -3.78
CA GLN A 316 17.66 -25.53 -3.37
C GLN A 316 16.97 -26.41 -2.34
N HIS A 317 16.09 -25.84 -1.51
CA HIS A 317 15.33 -26.58 -0.50
C HIS A 317 13.92 -26.97 -0.96
N GLU A 318 13.59 -26.74 -2.24
CA GLU A 318 12.26 -26.99 -2.81
C GLU A 318 11.10 -26.34 -2.03
N GLY A 319 11.39 -25.24 -1.33
CA GLY A 319 10.49 -24.68 -0.35
C GLY A 319 11.12 -23.56 0.45
N SER A 320 10.27 -22.79 1.14
CA SER A 320 10.72 -21.65 1.95
C SER A 320 10.60 -21.86 3.45
N THR A 321 9.86 -22.86 3.92
CA THR A 321 9.53 -23.03 5.34
C THR A 321 10.24 -24.22 5.95
N PHE A 322 10.73 -24.07 7.17
CA PHE A 322 11.46 -25.09 7.93
C PHE A 322 10.79 -25.30 9.29
N GLY A 323 10.53 -26.55 9.66
CA GLY A 323 9.91 -26.89 10.95
C GLY A 323 8.51 -26.31 11.16
N ALA A 324 7.85 -25.81 10.10
CA ALA A 324 6.52 -25.24 10.18
C ALA A 324 5.47 -26.36 10.36
N LEU A 325 4.47 -26.10 11.21
CA LEU A 325 3.35 -27.03 11.40
C LEU A 325 2.53 -27.09 10.11
N ALA A 326 2.14 -28.30 9.69
CA ALA A 326 1.25 -28.48 8.55
C ALA A 326 -0.09 -27.79 8.82
N GLY A 327 -0.53 -26.91 7.91
CA GLY A 327 -1.72 -26.08 8.12
C GLY A 327 -1.57 -25.01 9.21
N GLY A 328 -0.34 -24.76 9.68
CA GLY A 328 -0.04 -23.80 10.73
C GLY A 328 -0.35 -22.35 10.33
N ALA A 329 -0.54 -21.51 11.35
CA ALA A 329 -0.85 -20.10 11.15
C ALA A 329 0.22 -19.38 10.31
N MET A 330 -0.23 -18.49 9.43
CA MET A 330 0.61 -17.61 8.62
C MET A 330 0.30 -16.15 8.94
N LEU A 331 1.31 -15.29 8.85
CA LEU A 331 1.11 -13.86 8.99
C LEU A 331 0.19 -13.33 7.87
N PRO A 332 -0.82 -12.51 8.20
CA PRO A 332 -1.71 -11.94 7.19
C PRO A 332 -0.91 -11.09 6.20
N VAL A 333 -1.40 -10.99 4.97
CA VAL A 333 -0.79 -10.24 3.85
C VAL A 333 0.51 -10.86 3.33
N VAL A 334 1.56 -10.96 4.14
CA VAL A 334 2.89 -11.44 3.71
C VAL A 334 2.94 -12.96 3.56
N GLY A 335 2.15 -13.71 4.35
CA GLY A 335 2.02 -15.16 4.27
C GLY A 335 3.22 -15.92 4.84
N TRP A 336 4.06 -15.28 5.66
CA TRP A 336 5.19 -15.93 6.32
C TRP A 336 4.70 -16.87 7.43
N SER A 337 5.42 -17.98 7.65
CA SER A 337 5.07 -18.92 8.70
C SER A 337 5.14 -18.27 10.09
N ALA A 338 4.08 -18.45 10.88
CA ALA A 338 4.05 -18.06 12.30
C ALA A 338 4.35 -19.26 13.24
N THR A 339 4.58 -20.44 12.67
CA THR A 339 4.80 -21.70 13.41
C THR A 339 6.18 -22.30 13.19
N GLY A 340 6.90 -21.90 12.15
CA GLY A 340 8.25 -22.35 11.85
C GLY A 340 9.08 -21.27 11.16
N GLY A 341 10.32 -21.61 10.81
CA GLY A 341 11.25 -20.72 10.11
C GLY A 341 10.85 -20.49 8.65
N ASP A 342 11.22 -19.33 8.08
CA ASP A 342 10.79 -18.94 6.73
C ASP A 342 11.84 -18.11 5.98
N LEU A 343 12.39 -18.66 4.90
CA LEU A 343 13.39 -18.02 4.04
C LEU A 343 12.83 -16.85 3.22
N ARG A 344 11.51 -16.68 3.12
CA ARG A 344 10.92 -15.50 2.46
C ARG A 344 11.22 -14.22 3.23
N ILE A 345 11.49 -14.30 4.54
CA ILE A 345 11.84 -13.16 5.38
C ILE A 345 13.23 -12.59 5.00
N PRO A 346 14.33 -13.36 5.07
CA PRO A 346 15.64 -12.86 4.62
C PRO A 346 15.64 -12.52 3.12
N HIS A 347 14.87 -13.22 2.29
CA HIS A 347 14.70 -12.85 0.88
C HIS A 347 14.06 -11.47 0.72
N PHE A 348 12.95 -11.20 1.42
CA PHE A 348 12.27 -9.90 1.43
C PHE A 348 13.22 -8.78 1.88
N LEU A 349 13.95 -8.97 2.98
CA LEU A 349 14.95 -8.01 3.44
C LEU A 349 16.07 -7.82 2.41
N GLY A 350 16.56 -8.90 1.79
CA GLY A 350 17.59 -8.82 0.76
C GLY A 350 17.14 -7.97 -0.43
N VAL A 351 16.01 -8.33 -1.07
CA VAL A 351 15.54 -7.60 -2.26
C VAL A 351 15.15 -6.14 -1.97
N HIS A 352 14.84 -5.81 -0.72
CA HIS A 352 14.50 -4.45 -0.30
C HIS A 352 15.68 -3.57 0.12
N ALA A 353 16.91 -4.10 0.14
CA ALA A 353 18.11 -3.30 0.41
C ALA A 353 18.27 -2.11 -0.57
N GLN A 354 17.90 -2.30 -1.85
CA GLN A 354 17.89 -1.25 -2.88
C GLN A 354 16.86 -0.13 -2.65
N GLN A 355 15.88 -0.30 -1.77
CA GLN A 355 14.98 0.81 -1.37
C GLN A 355 15.45 1.41 -0.05
N VAL A 356 15.70 0.55 0.94
CA VAL A 356 15.94 0.96 2.33
C VAL A 356 17.26 1.75 2.46
N LEU A 357 18.35 1.24 1.89
CA LEU A 357 19.66 1.88 2.06
C LEU A 357 19.77 3.22 1.30
N PRO A 358 19.38 3.35 0.02
CA PRO A 358 19.35 4.66 -0.64
C PRO A 358 18.48 5.67 0.11
N LEU A 359 17.31 5.28 0.59
CA LEU A 359 16.43 6.17 1.35
C LEU A 359 17.11 6.65 2.64
N ALA A 360 17.73 5.74 3.40
CA ALA A 360 18.49 6.10 4.60
C ALA A 360 19.64 7.06 4.28
N GLY A 361 20.39 6.79 3.20
CA GLY A 361 21.47 7.67 2.73
C GLY A 361 20.97 9.06 2.30
N ALA A 362 19.80 9.14 1.66
CA ALA A 362 19.16 10.40 1.29
C ALA A 362 18.71 11.19 2.52
N LEU A 363 18.11 10.54 3.51
CA LEU A 363 17.71 11.17 4.78
C LEU A 363 18.93 11.67 5.56
N ILE A 364 19.99 10.88 5.65
CA ILE A 364 21.28 11.27 6.27
C ILE A 364 21.84 12.54 5.61
N ALA A 365 21.81 12.59 4.28
CA ALA A 365 22.28 13.74 3.52
C ALA A 365 21.37 14.97 3.72
N MET A 366 20.05 14.79 3.65
CA MET A 366 19.06 15.85 3.80
C MET A 366 19.09 16.48 5.21
N TRP A 367 19.24 15.67 6.25
CA TRP A 367 19.33 16.14 7.63
C TRP A 367 20.76 16.53 8.05
N ARG A 368 21.73 16.47 7.13
CA ARG A 368 23.14 16.85 7.37
C ARG A 368 23.72 16.16 8.60
N VAL A 369 23.42 14.87 8.78
CA VAL A 369 23.91 14.09 9.92
C VAL A 369 25.45 14.07 9.88
N PRO A 370 26.14 14.39 11.00
CA PRO A 370 27.59 14.37 11.05
C PRO A 370 28.11 12.97 10.79
N PHE A 371 29.29 12.87 10.16
CA PHE A 371 29.89 11.58 9.80
C PHE A 371 28.98 10.68 8.96
N GLY A 372 28.21 11.26 8.03
CA GLY A 372 27.17 10.54 7.28
C GLY A 372 27.59 9.22 6.63
N ARG A 373 28.85 9.08 6.17
CA ARG A 373 29.37 7.79 5.65
C ARG A 373 29.48 6.71 6.75
N ALA A 374 29.91 7.08 7.96
CA ALA A 374 29.96 6.17 9.09
C ALA A 374 28.55 5.77 9.54
N ALA A 375 27.60 6.72 9.54
CA ALA A 375 26.19 6.41 9.80
C ALA A 375 25.62 5.41 8.79
N VAL A 376 25.94 5.55 7.50
CA VAL A 376 25.54 4.58 6.47
C VAL A 376 26.13 3.19 6.77
N TRP A 377 27.43 3.09 7.07
CA TRP A 377 28.03 1.79 7.41
C TRP A 377 27.40 1.15 8.64
N LEU A 378 27.09 1.93 9.68
CA LEU A 378 26.43 1.44 10.89
C LEU A 378 25.02 0.91 10.58
N LEU A 379 24.23 1.66 9.79
CA LEU A 379 22.89 1.22 9.36
C LEU A 379 22.97 -0.03 8.47
N THR A 380 23.92 -0.08 7.54
CA THR A 380 24.19 -1.27 6.72
C THR A 380 24.53 -2.47 7.60
N ALA A 381 25.39 -2.31 8.60
CA ALA A 381 25.76 -3.40 9.50
C ALA A 381 24.54 -3.91 10.28
N GLY A 382 23.70 -3.02 10.80
CA GLY A 382 22.44 -3.39 11.44
C GLY A 382 21.48 -4.12 10.49
N TYR A 383 21.35 -3.65 9.25
CA TYR A 383 20.50 -4.26 8.23
C TYR A 383 20.99 -5.65 7.81
N ALA A 384 22.30 -5.80 7.59
CA ALA A 384 22.94 -7.07 7.29
C ALA A 384 22.81 -8.06 8.47
N ALA A 385 22.98 -7.59 9.71
CA ALA A 385 22.75 -8.40 10.90
C ALA A 385 21.30 -8.89 10.99
N ALA A 386 20.32 -8.05 10.67
CA ALA A 386 18.91 -8.44 10.61
C ALA A 386 18.65 -9.52 9.56
N ILE A 387 19.26 -9.41 8.37
CA ILE A 387 19.18 -10.45 7.31
C ILE A 387 19.78 -11.77 7.81
N VAL A 388 20.99 -11.74 8.36
CA VAL A 388 21.68 -12.94 8.88
C VAL A 388 20.88 -13.57 10.03
N TYR A 389 20.32 -12.75 10.92
CA TYR A 389 19.46 -13.22 11.99
C TYR A 389 18.19 -13.88 11.45
N ALA A 390 17.55 -13.30 10.43
CA ALA A 390 16.38 -13.88 9.77
C ALA A 390 16.72 -15.22 9.09
N PHE A 391 17.88 -15.35 8.44
CA PHE A 391 18.37 -16.64 7.94
C PHE A 391 18.57 -17.65 9.06
N ARG A 392 19.19 -17.24 10.17
CA ARG A 392 19.42 -18.12 11.33
C ARG A 392 18.10 -18.64 11.89
N LEU A 393 17.09 -17.77 12.06
CA LEU A 393 15.77 -18.18 12.52
C LEU A 393 15.09 -19.13 11.52
N ALA A 394 15.18 -18.81 10.23
CA ALA A 394 14.63 -19.64 9.17
C ALA A 394 15.19 -21.07 9.23
N TYR A 395 16.52 -21.23 9.23
CA TYR A 395 17.14 -22.55 9.29
C TYR A 395 16.98 -23.26 10.63
N ALA A 396 16.83 -22.53 11.73
CA ALA A 396 16.54 -23.11 13.05
C ALA A 396 15.08 -23.58 13.18
N GLY A 397 14.23 -23.35 12.18
CA GLY A 397 12.80 -23.66 12.24
C GLY A 397 12.03 -22.78 13.23
N VAL A 398 12.56 -21.59 13.56
CA VAL A 398 11.95 -20.67 14.52
C VAL A 398 11.21 -19.55 13.79
N PRO A 399 9.91 -19.32 14.05
CA PRO A 399 9.19 -18.21 13.46
C PRO A 399 9.70 -16.87 13.98
N LEU A 400 9.80 -15.87 13.09
CA LEU A 400 10.17 -14.50 13.49
C LEU A 400 9.11 -13.87 14.40
N LEU A 401 7.83 -14.08 14.07
CA LEU A 401 6.68 -13.61 14.82
C LEU A 401 5.76 -14.79 15.10
N ARG A 402 5.37 -14.94 16.37
CA ARG A 402 4.36 -15.90 16.78
C ARG A 402 3.01 -15.19 16.82
N LEU A 403 2.01 -15.79 16.18
CA LEU A 403 0.62 -15.39 16.43
C LEU A 403 0.18 -16.07 17.73
N PRO A 404 -0.55 -15.38 18.62
CA PRO A 404 -1.13 -16.05 19.77
C PRO A 404 -1.99 -17.21 19.26
N LEU A 405 -1.78 -18.40 19.83
CA LEU A 405 -2.69 -19.52 19.61
C LEU A 405 -4.07 -19.02 20.07
N GLY A 406 -5.00 -18.88 19.13
CA GLY A 406 -6.38 -18.56 19.48
C GLY A 406 -6.91 -19.69 20.36
N ASN A 407 -7.30 -19.36 21.59
CA ASN A 407 -8.23 -20.16 22.36
C ASN A 407 -9.65 -19.93 21.84
#